data_AF-A0A9D2NRM8-F1
#
_entry.id   AF-A0A9D2NRM8-F1
#
_cell.length_a   1.000
_cell.length_b   1.000
_cell.length_c   1.000
_cell.angle_alpha   90.00
_cell.angle_beta   90.00
_cell.angle_gamma   90.00
#
_symmetry.space_group_name_H-M   'P 1'
#
loop_
_entity.id
_entity.type
_entity.pdbx_description
1 polymer ?
#
loop_
_entity_poly.entity_id
_entity_poly.type
_entity_poly.pdbx_seq_one_letter_code
_entity_poly.pdbx_strand_id
1 'polypeptide(L)' 'MVKRIGVLTSGGDAPGMNAAIRAVTRVALNSGIEVFG' A
#
# COMPACT_ATOMS: atom_id res chain seq x y z
N MET A 1 18.18 2.93 2.66
CA MET A 1 16.98 2.37 3.31
C MET A 1 15.77 3.16 2.83
N VAL A 2 14.70 2.49 2.40
CA VAL A 2 13.47 3.15 1.95
C VAL A 2 12.74 3.71 3.18
N LYS A 3 12.37 4.99 3.14
CA LYS A 3 11.68 5.67 4.26
C LYS A 3 10.18 5.87 4.00
N ARG A 4 9.78 5.90 2.73
CA ARG A 4 8.41 6.24 2.29
C ARG A 4 8.06 5.48 1.02
N ILE A 5 6.80 5.10 0.86
CA ILE A 5 6.27 4.47 -0.36
C ILE A 5 4.93 5.10 -0.75
N GLY A 6 4.61 5.07 -2.06
CA GLY A 6 3.29 5.39 -2.60
C GLY A 6 2.60 4.13 -3.10
N VAL A 7 1.30 3.99 -2.88
CA VAL A 7 0.48 2.86 -3.31
C VAL A 7 -0.70 3.36 -4.11
N LEU A 8 -0.63 3.20 -5.42
CA LEU A 8 -1.72 3.55 -6.33
C LEU A 8 -2.27 2.29 -7.02
N THR A 9 -3.53 2.33 -7.41
CA THR A 9 -4.13 1.35 -8.32
C THR A 9 -4.37 2.01 -9.67
N SER A 10 -4.11 1.28 -10.74
CA SER A 10 -4.33 1.74 -12.11
C SER A 10 -5.18 0.72 -12.86
N GLY A 11 -5.90 1.19 -13.89
CA GLY A 11 -6.86 0.35 -14.63
C GLY A 11 -8.24 0.30 -13.98
N GLY A 12 -9.03 -0.70 -14.35
CA GLY A 12 -10.37 -0.93 -13.79
C GLY A 12 -10.31 -1.60 -12.42
N ASP A 13 -11.28 -1.30 -11.56
CA ASP A 13 -11.39 -1.91 -10.24
C ASP A 13 -11.63 -3.43 -10.32
N ALA A 14 -11.06 -4.15 -9.37
CA ALA A 14 -11.21 -5.60 -9.25
C ALA A 14 -11.38 -6.01 -7.78
N PRO A 15 -12.21 -7.04 -7.51
CA PRO A 15 -12.36 -7.59 -6.16
C PRO A 15 -11.00 -7.95 -5.55
N GLY A 16 -10.74 -7.44 -4.35
CA GLY A 16 -9.49 -7.67 -3.61
C GLY A 16 -8.46 -6.56 -3.68
N MET A 17 -8.64 -5.53 -4.52
CA MET A 17 -7.71 -4.38 -4.57
C MET A 17 -7.59 -3.67 -3.21
N ASN A 18 -8.70 -3.42 -2.54
CA ASN A 18 -8.68 -2.83 -1.18
C ASN A 18 -7.96 -3.73 -0.16
N ALA A 19 -8.07 -5.06 -0.30
CA ALA A 19 -7.36 -5.99 0.58
C ALA A 19 -5.85 -5.95 0.32
N ALA A 20 -5.42 -5.83 -0.94
CA ALA A 20 -4.02 -5.67 -1.32
C ALA A 20 -3.43 -4.35 -0.79
N ILE A 21 -4.12 -3.21 -1.00
CA ILE A 21 -3.72 -1.91 -0.45
C ILE A 21 -3.58 -2.02 1.07
N ARG A 22 -4.57 -2.60 1.75
CA ARG A 22 -4.53 -2.79 3.21
C ARG A 22 -3.34 -3.63 3.66
N ALA A 23 -3.04 -4.73 2.97
CA ALA A 23 -1.91 -5.59 3.30
C ALA A 23 -0.58 -4.84 3.18
N VAL A 24 -0.36 -4.14 2.06
CA VAL A 24 0.85 -3.33 1.82
C VAL A 24 1.01 -2.26 2.89
N THR A 25 -0.05 -1.48 3.16
CA THR A 25 -0.01 -0.41 4.15
C THR A 25 0.32 -0.94 5.55
N ARG A 26 -0.28 -2.06 5.96
CA ARG A 26 -0.04 -2.65 7.29
C ARG A 26 1.39 -3.17 7.46
N VAL A 27 1.95 -3.80 6.42
CA VAL A 27 3.35 -4.28 6.46
C VAL A 27 4.32 -3.12 6.49
N ALA A 28 4.09 -2.08 5.69
CA ALA A 28 4.94 -0.89 5.65
C ALA A 28 4.96 -0.14 6.98
N LEU A 29 3.78 0.11 7.58
CA LEU A 29 3.68 0.77 8.88
C LEU A 29 4.36 -0.04 10.01
N ASN A 30 4.18 -1.37 10.01
CA ASN A 30 4.89 -2.25 10.97
C ASN A 30 6.41 -2.22 10.78
N SER A 31 6.88 -1.86 9.59
CA SER A 31 8.30 -1.73 9.25
C SER A 31 8.83 -0.30 9.43
N GLY A 32 8.01 0.62 9.98
CA GLY A 32 8.39 2.02 10.17
C GLY A 32 8.50 2.83 8.86
N ILE A 33 7.85 2.37 7.78
CA ILE A 33 7.83 3.03 6.48
C ILE A 33 6.54 3.85 6.36
N GLU A 34 6.66 5.12 5.98
CA GLU A 34 5.52 6.01 5.73
C GLU A 34 4.83 5.65 4.41
N VAL A 35 3.49 5.71 4.37
CA VAL A 35 2.71 5.28 3.19
C VAL A 35 1.81 6.42 2.71
N PHE A 36 1.84 6.67 1.40
CA PHE A 36 0.94 7.57 0.68
C PHE A 36 0.06 6.75 -0.26
N GLY A 37 -1.20 7.13 -0.41
CA GLY A 37 -2.13 6.57 -1.41
C GLY A 37 -2.17 7.44 -2.66
#